data_AF-A0A948YTA7-F1
#
_entry.id   AF-A0A948YTA7-F1
#
_cell.length_a   1.000
_cell.length_b   1.000
_cell.length_c   1.000
_cell.angle_alpha   90.00
_cell.angle_beta   90.00
_cell.angle_gamma   90.00
#
_symmetry.space_group_name_H-M   'P 1'
#
loop_
_entity.id
_entity.type
_entity.pdbx_description
1 polymer ?
#
loop_
_entity_poly.entity_id
_entity_poly.type
_entity_poly.pdbx_seq_one_letter_code
_entity_poly.pdbx_strand_id
1 'polypeptide(L)' 'ETGIEINEADLRLISVSDDILPDVHFITAGFFCEKFTGEARVMEPDVITQWQWFDFGVLPAPIYFPSKKVLDNFLAKKIY' A
#
# COMPACT_ATOMS: atom_id res chain seq x y z
N GLU A 1 0.55 5.48 11.64
CA GLU A 1 1.29 4.38 10.98
C GLU A 1 2.82 4.61 10.85
N THR A 2 3.31 5.41 9.89
CA THR A 2 4.76 5.51 9.56
C THR A 2 5.46 6.76 10.08
N GLY A 3 4.72 7.84 10.33
CA GLY A 3 5.29 9.15 10.65
C GLY A 3 5.89 9.90 9.45
N ILE A 4 5.73 9.37 8.23
CA ILE A 4 6.07 10.06 6.98
C ILE A 4 4.95 11.05 6.63
N GLU A 5 5.32 12.22 6.11
CA GLU A 5 4.40 13.22 5.59
C GLU A 5 4.42 13.21 4.05
N ILE A 6 3.24 13.31 3.45
CA ILE A 6 3.02 13.33 2.00
C ILE A 6 2.17 14.55 1.62
N ASN A 7 2.26 14.98 0.36
CA ASN A 7 1.38 16.00 -0.19
C ASN A 7 0.34 15.36 -1.11
N GLU A 8 -0.92 15.80 -1.01
CA GLU A 8 -2.01 15.34 -1.88
C GLU A 8 -1.69 15.53 -3.37
N ALA A 9 -1.03 16.64 -3.73
CA ALA A 9 -0.66 16.92 -5.12
C ALA A 9 0.35 15.92 -5.71
N ASP A 10 1.04 15.15 -4.86
CA ASP A 10 1.99 14.11 -5.25
C ASP A 10 1.38 12.69 -5.19
N LEU A 11 0.06 12.57 -4.93
CA LEU A 11 -0.66 11.31 -4.96
C LEU A 11 -1.22 11.01 -6.35
N ARG A 12 -1.04 9.76 -6.80
CA ARG A 12 -1.64 9.25 -8.03
C ARG A 12 -2.39 7.96 -7.77
N LEU A 13 -3.66 7.91 -8.15
CA LEU A 13 -4.44 6.66 -8.12
C LEU A 13 -3.82 5.64 -9.08
N ILE A 14 -3.54 4.44 -8.58
CA ILE A 14 -2.91 3.36 -9.35
C ILE A 14 -3.73 2.06 -9.34
N SER A 15 -4.68 1.91 -8.43
CA SER A 15 -5.48 0.70 -8.33
C SER A 15 -6.83 0.99 -7.68
N VAL A 16 -7.87 0.33 -8.14
CA VAL A 16 -9.18 0.19 -7.50
C VAL A 16 -9.56 -1.28 -7.63
N SER A 17 -9.81 -1.95 -6.50
CA SER A 17 -10.16 -3.37 -6.51
C SER A 17 -11.29 -3.70 -5.55
N ASP A 18 -12.11 -4.66 -5.95
CA ASP A 18 -13.08 -5.33 -5.09
C ASP A 18 -12.40 -6.43 -4.26
N ASP A 19 -12.54 -6.34 -2.94
CA ASP A 19 -12.11 -7.32 -1.97
C ASP A 19 -13.34 -7.91 -1.27
N ILE A 20 -13.98 -8.84 -1.97
CA ILE A 20 -15.19 -9.52 -1.52
C ILE A 20 -14.79 -10.75 -0.69
N LEU A 21 -15.16 -10.71 0.59
CA LEU A 21 -15.10 -11.81 1.54
C LEU A 21 -16.54 -12.25 1.89
N PRO A 22 -16.75 -13.45 2.48
CA PRO A 22 -18.09 -13.95 2.77
C PRO A 22 -18.99 -12.99 3.57
N ASP A 23 -18.40 -12.28 4.54
CA ASP A 23 -19.15 -11.43 5.47
C ASP A 23 -18.94 -9.93 5.23
N VAL A 24 -18.00 -9.56 4.35
CA VAL A 24 -17.60 -8.16 4.15
C VAL A 24 -17.10 -7.93 2.74
N HIS A 25 -17.41 -6.76 2.19
CA HIS A 25 -16.94 -6.32 0.89
C HIS A 25 -16.26 -4.97 1.05
N PHE A 26 -14.96 -4.94 0.75
CA PHE A 26 -14.19 -3.70 0.71
C PHE A 26 -13.91 -3.27 -0.73
N ILE A 27 -13.90 -1.96 -0.95
CA ILE A 27 -13.27 -1.35 -2.12
C ILE A 27 -11.91 -0.80 -1.68
N THR A 28 -10.84 -1.31 -2.27
CA THR A 28 -9.48 -0.83 -1.99
C THR A 28 -9.02 0.12 -3.08
N ALA A 29 -8.78 1.38 -2.73
CA ALA A 29 -8.15 2.37 -3.59
C ALA A 29 -6.65 2.49 -3.25
N GLY A 30 -5.78 2.12 -4.19
CA GLY A 30 -4.33 2.22 -4.06
C GLY A 30 -3.79 3.50 -4.67
N PHE A 31 -2.93 4.21 -3.93
CA PHE A 31 -2.26 5.43 -4.38
C PHE A 31 -0.75 5.22 -4.40
N PHE A 32 -0.09 5.90 -5.34
CA PHE A 32 1.35 5.94 -5.48
C PHE A 32 1.86 7.35 -5.15
N CYS A 33 2.95 7.41 -4.39
CA CYS A 33 3.59 8.64 -3.95
C CYS A 33 5.11 8.45 -3.96
N GLU A 34 5.83 9.33 -4.66
CA GLU A 34 7.31 9.30 -4.73
C GLU A 34 7.96 10.41 -3.90
N LYS A 35 7.19 11.45 -3.55
CA LYS A 35 7.69 12.60 -2.79
C LYS A 35 7.07 12.61 -1.42
N PHE A 36 7.94 12.52 -0.42
CA PHE A 36 7.56 12.52 0.98
C PHE A 36 8.69 13.05 1.85
N THR A 37 8.37 13.44 3.07
CA THR A 37 9.33 13.92 4.07
C THR A 37 9.29 13.05 5.33
N GLY A 38 10.44 12.95 6.00
CA GLY A 38 10.62 12.11 7.18
C GLY A 38 11.11 10.70 6.86
N GLU A 39 11.33 9.92 7.91
CA GLU A 39 11.77 8.52 7.86
C GLU A 39 10.69 7.62 8.44
N ALA A 40 10.48 6.44 7.83
CA ALA A 40 9.50 5.48 8.30
C ALA A 40 9.87 4.95 9.70
N ARG A 41 8.94 5.06 10.65
CA ARG A 41 9.07 4.55 12.02
C ARG A 41 7.75 3.95 12.47
N VAL A 42 7.82 3.01 13.40
CA VAL A 42 6.62 2.38 13.98
C VAL A 42 5.94 3.40 14.90
N MET A 43 4.83 3.99 14.44
CA MET A 43 4.04 4.94 15.24
C MET A 43 2.90 4.28 16.02
N GLU A 44 2.57 3.03 15.69
CA GLU A 44 1.47 2.26 16.28
C GLU A 44 1.97 0.86 16.67
N PRO A 45 2.76 0.74 17.75
CA PRO A 45 3.46 -0.50 18.11
C PRO A 45 2.53 -1.67 18.49
N ASP A 46 1.29 -1.37 18.88
CA ASP A 46 0.29 -2.40 19.19
C ASP A 46 -0.31 -3.06 17.93
N VAL A 47 -0.09 -2.46 16.74
CA VAL A 47 -0.64 -2.91 15.46
C VAL A 47 0.45 -3.30 14.47
N ILE A 48 1.59 -2.59 14.49
CA ILE A 48 2.66 -2.70 13.48
C ILE A 48 3.98 -3.04 14.16
N THR A 49 4.62 -4.13 13.73
CA THR A 49 5.89 -4.58 14.32
C THR A 49 7.11 -3.86 13.74
N GLN A 50 7.06 -3.54 12.44
CA GLN A 50 8.18 -2.90 11.73
C GLN A 50 7.72 -2.23 10.42
N TRP A 51 8.52 -1.26 9.98
CA TRP A 51 8.48 -0.72 8.63
C TRP A 51 9.79 -1.00 7.92
N GLN A 52 9.72 -1.46 6.67
CA GLN A 52 10.88 -1.76 5.85
C GLN A 52 10.56 -1.53 4.37
N TRP A 53 11.53 -1.00 3.64
CA TRP A 53 11.46 -0.86 2.19
C TRP A 53 11.95 -2.15 1.52
N PHE A 54 11.23 -2.58 0.47
CA PHE A 54 11.55 -3.76 -0.30
C PHE A 54 11.56 -3.40 -1.79
N ASP A 55 12.47 -4.00 -2.54
CA ASP A 55 12.44 -3.95 -4.00
C ASP A 55 11.25 -4.76 -4.53
N PHE A 56 10.64 -4.31 -5.64
CA PHE A 56 9.50 -5.02 -6.25
C PHE A 56 9.82 -6.48 -6.65
N GLY A 57 11.09 -6.80 -6.93
CA GLY A 57 11.53 -8.16 -7.23
C GLY A 57 11.77 -9.04 -6.00
N VAL A 58 11.73 -8.47 -4.79
CA VAL A 58 12.11 -9.13 -3.52
C VAL A 58 11.10 -8.78 -2.42
N LEU A 59 9.81 -8.99 -2.72
CA LEU A 59 8.75 -8.76 -1.75
C LEU A 59 8.72 -9.85 -0.67
N PRO A 60 8.38 -9.51 0.58
CA PRO A 60 8.23 -10.49 1.65
C PRO A 60 7.01 -11.38 1.42
N ALA A 61 6.93 -12.51 2.12
CA ALA A 61 5.76 -13.39 2.11
C ALA A 61 5.40 -13.85 3.53
N PRO A 62 4.11 -14.01 3.85
CA PRO A 62 2.94 -13.74 3.01
C PRO A 62 2.62 -12.24 2.87
N ILE A 63 1.96 -11.85 1.77
CA ILE A 63 1.46 -10.48 1.53
C ILE A 63 -0.05 -10.46 1.75
N TYR A 64 -0.55 -9.44 2.46
CA TYR A 64 -1.99 -9.22 2.60
C TYR A 64 -2.64 -9.00 1.22
N PHE A 65 -3.68 -9.76 0.91
CA PHE A 65 -4.15 -9.90 -0.48
C PHE A 65 -4.62 -8.60 -1.16
N PRO A 66 -5.25 -7.61 -0.48
CA PRO A 66 -5.58 -6.33 -1.10
C PRO A 66 -4.33 -5.55 -1.50
N SER A 67 -3.31 -5.53 -0.64
CA SER A 67 -2.01 -4.91 -0.94
C SER A 67 -1.34 -5.58 -2.14
N LYS A 68 -1.46 -6.92 -2.26
CA LYS A 68 -0.96 -7.64 -3.43
C LYS A 68 -1.67 -7.19 -4.72
N LYS A 69 -3.00 -7.04 -4.71
CA LYS A 69 -3.75 -6.55 -5.88
C LYS A 69 -3.31 -5.15 -6.31
N VAL A 70 -3.08 -4.23 -5.36
CA VAL A 70 -2.55 -2.89 -5.66
C VAL A 70 -1.19 -2.97 -6.37
N LEU A 71 -0.29 -3.80 -5.87
CA LEU A 71 1.04 -4.01 -6.48
C LEU A 71 0.93 -4.63 -7.88
N ASP A 72 0.10 -5.68 -8.04
CA ASP A 72 -0.09 -6.35 -9.32
C ASP A 72 -0.66 -5.38 -10.37
N ASN A 73 -1.65 -4.57 -10.01
CA ASN A 73 -2.25 -3.55 -10.88
C ASN A 73 -1.23 -2.47 -11.27
N PHE A 74 -0.46 -1.97 -10.31
CA PHE A 74 0.61 -1.01 -10.57
C PHE A 74 1.65 -1.54 -11.56
N LEU A 75 2.15 -2.76 -11.33
CA LEU A 75 3.15 -3.41 -12.20
C LEU A 75 2.58 -3.72 -13.59
N ALA A 76 1.30 -4.11 -13.66
CA ALA A 76 0.59 -4.33 -14.92
C ALA A 76 0.17 -3.04 -15.64
N LYS A 77 0.37 -1.87 -15.02
CA LYS A 77 -0.09 -0.55 -15.51
C LYS A 77 -1.60 -0.51 -15.77
N LYS A 78 -2.39 -1.14 -14.89
CA LYS A 78 -3.85 -1.13 -14.90
C LYS A 78 -4.38 -0.51 -13.62
N ILE A 79 -5.57 0.08 -13.69
CA ILE A 79 -6.24 0.65 -12.53
C ILE A 79 -7.23 -0.36 -11.91
N TYR A 80 -7.86 -1.23 -12.71
CA TYR A 80 -8.85 -2.21 -12.24
C TYR A 80 -8.71 -3.52 -13.02
#